data_AF-A0A6A3DCW3-F1
#
_entry.id   AF-A0A6A3DCW3-F1
#
_cell.length_a   1.000
_cell.length_b   1.000
_cell.length_c   1.000
_cell.angle_alpha   90.00
_cell.angle_beta   90.00
_cell.angle_gamma   90.00
#
_symmetry.space_group_name_H-M   'P 1'
#
loop_
_entity.id
_entity.type
_entity.pdbx_description
1 polymer ?
#
loop_
_entity_poly.entity_id
_entity_poly.type
_entity_poly.pdbx_seq_one_letter_code
_entity_poly.pdbx_strand_id
1 'polypeptide(L)'
;MQLIDNLRSAVLQQREDDVSNFFSDVSDLREFISAREPGAGVNITVKMCCYNAERLSADNGSRTTLVNSSAHGTFEEVQEALNELNSVNRKPFIAQVTVWDSKKKFGSPKSGRIHFRVGAVYEFKQVHSVGYFSEIAKSSVQLEEASSDRVVERLPPILKRKNAGEPSGRHPKARAL
;
A
#
# COMPACT_ATOMS: atom_id res chain seq x y z
N MET A 1 10.77 7.82 41.37
CA MET A 1 10.28 6.57 40.74
C MET A 1 9.20 6.83 39.69
N GLN A 2 8.29 7.78 39.90
CA GLN A 2 7.17 8.08 38.97
C GLN A 2 7.57 8.35 37.50
N LEU A 3 8.73 8.95 37.24
CA LEU A 3 9.22 9.17 35.86
C LEU A 3 9.46 7.85 35.10
N ILE A 4 10.09 6.87 35.74
CA ILE A 4 10.40 5.58 35.12
C ILE A 4 9.12 4.78 34.88
N ASP A 5 8.17 4.83 35.82
CA ASP A 5 6.89 4.15 35.68
C ASP A 5 6.05 4.76 34.54
N ASN A 6 6.02 6.09 34.44
CA ASN A 6 5.36 6.78 33.33
C ASN A 6 5.97 6.41 31.97
N LEU A 7 7.31 6.34 31.88
CA LEU A 7 8.01 5.93 30.66
C LEU A 7 7.68 4.48 30.28
N ARG A 8 7.63 3.57 31.25
CA ARG A 8 7.27 2.16 31.02
C ARG A 8 5.83 2.02 30.53
N SER A 9 4.89 2.75 31.12
CA SER A 9 3.50 2.76 30.69
C SER A 9 3.36 3.30 29.25
N ALA A 10 4.08 4.37 28.90
CA ALA A 10 4.07 4.90 27.53
C ALA A 10 4.61 3.88 26.50
N VAL A 11 5.68 3.14 26.85
CA VAL A 11 6.22 2.07 26.00
C VAL A 11 5.22 0.92 25.84
N LEU A 12 4.48 0.56 26.90
CA LEU A 12 3.44 -0.47 26.81
C LEU A 12 2.29 -0.02 25.90
N GLN A 13 1.81 1.21 26.06
CA GLN A 13 0.76 1.77 25.21
C GLN A 13 1.19 1.79 23.75
N GLN A 14 2.42 2.22 23.46
CA GLN A 14 2.96 2.23 22.09
C GLN A 14 2.94 0.82 21.47
N ARG A 15 3.31 -0.21 22.24
CA ARG A 15 3.29 -1.60 21.76
C ARG A 15 1.87 -2.12 21.54
N GLU A 16 0.93 -1.72 22.39
CA GLU A 16 -0.49 -2.07 22.22
C GLU A 16 -1.08 -1.40 20.98
N ASP A 17 -0.76 -0.13 20.76
CA ASP A 17 -1.17 0.63 19.58
C ASP A 17 -0.59 0.02 18.30
N ASP A 18 0.69 -0.38 18.31
CA ASP A 18 1.36 -1.04 17.17
C ASP A 18 0.67 -2.36 16.76
N VAL A 19 0.05 -3.07 17.72
CA VAL A 19 -0.67 -4.34 17.49
C VAL A 19 -2.12 -4.09 17.08
N SER A 20 -2.79 -3.13 17.70
CA SER A 20 -4.22 -2.89 17.52
C SER A 20 -4.55 -2.06 16.28
N ASN A 21 -3.65 -1.17 15.85
CA ASN A 21 -3.88 -0.27 14.72
C ASN A 21 -3.50 -0.92 13.38
N PHE A 22 -4.17 -2.02 13.03
CA PHE A 22 -3.99 -2.73 11.76
C PHE A 22 -5.19 -2.47 10.82
N PHE A 23 -4.93 -2.04 9.59
CA PHE A 23 -5.97 -1.69 8.62
C PHE A 23 -5.77 -2.39 7.28
N SER A 24 -6.80 -3.09 6.80
CA SER A 24 -6.85 -3.68 5.46
C SER A 24 -7.82 -3.00 4.48
N ASP A 25 -8.65 -2.10 5.00
CA ASP A 25 -9.75 -1.48 4.27
C ASP A 25 -9.71 0.05 4.42
N VAL A 26 -9.98 0.75 3.32
CA VAL A 26 -9.86 2.22 3.28
C VAL A 26 -10.91 2.87 4.16
N SER A 27 -12.11 2.29 4.26
CA SER A 27 -13.19 2.76 5.14
C SER A 27 -12.74 2.81 6.60
N ASP A 28 -12.11 1.74 7.07
CA ASP A 28 -11.77 1.56 8.48
C ASP A 28 -10.62 2.49 8.87
N LEU A 29 -9.64 2.63 7.97
CA LEU A 29 -8.56 3.62 8.13
C LEU A 29 -9.13 5.05 8.18
N ARG A 30 -10.08 5.36 7.30
CA ARG A 30 -10.73 6.68 7.26
C ARG A 30 -11.52 6.95 8.53
N GLU A 31 -12.28 5.98 9.00
CA GLU A 31 -13.04 6.06 10.26
C GLU A 31 -12.10 6.26 11.44
N PHE A 32 -11.00 5.51 11.51
CA PHE A 32 -9.98 5.69 12.54
C PHE A 32 -9.40 7.11 12.56
N ILE A 33 -9.04 7.66 11.39
CA ILE A 33 -8.51 9.03 11.29
C ILE A 33 -9.56 10.04 11.78
N SER A 34 -10.80 9.90 11.33
CA SER A 34 -11.89 10.82 11.71
C SER A 34 -12.25 10.74 13.20
N ALA A 35 -12.24 9.55 13.78
CA ALA A 35 -12.68 9.32 15.16
C ALA A 35 -11.58 9.62 16.18
N ARG A 36 -10.31 9.36 15.83
CA ARG A 36 -9.20 9.43 16.79
C ARG A 36 -8.22 10.58 16.56
N GLU A 37 -8.28 11.25 15.41
CA GLU A 37 -7.37 12.34 15.05
C GLU A 37 -5.91 12.04 15.43
N PRO A 38 -5.31 10.97 14.85
CA PRO A 38 -4.08 10.38 15.37
C PRO A 38 -2.93 11.39 15.42
N GLY A 39 -2.35 11.53 16.62
CA GLY A 39 -1.18 12.37 16.85
C GLY A 39 0.12 11.77 16.30
N ALA A 40 1.20 12.55 16.33
CA ALA A 40 2.49 12.18 15.73
C ALA A 40 3.14 10.90 16.28
N GLY A 41 2.79 10.49 17.50
CA GLY A 41 3.32 9.27 18.13
C GLY A 41 2.57 7.99 17.76
N VAL A 42 1.44 8.10 17.06
CA VAL A 42 0.63 6.94 16.67
C VAL A 42 1.21 6.33 15.40
N ASN A 43 1.56 5.05 15.48
CA ASN A 43 1.88 4.24 14.32
C ASN A 43 0.76 3.26 14.04
N ILE A 44 0.62 2.93 12.77
CA ILE A 44 -0.33 1.93 12.29
C ILE A 44 0.38 0.91 11.39
N THR A 45 -0.29 -0.20 11.14
CA THR A 45 0.04 -1.13 10.07
C THR A 45 -1.06 -1.08 9.01
N VAL A 46 -0.66 -0.99 7.74
CA VAL A 46 -1.60 -0.98 6.60
C VAL A 46 -1.28 -2.17 5.71
N LYS A 47 -2.26 -3.02 5.41
CA LYS A 47 -2.12 -4.13 4.45
C LYS A 47 -3.16 -3.97 3.35
N MET A 48 -2.75 -3.50 2.17
CA MET A 48 -3.69 -3.10 1.12
C MET A 48 -3.16 -3.40 -0.28
N CYS A 49 -4.06 -3.38 -1.26
CA CYS A 49 -3.72 -3.65 -2.65
C CYS A 49 -3.21 -2.38 -3.34
N CYS A 50 -2.09 -2.48 -4.05
CA CYS A 50 -1.46 -1.38 -4.77
C CYS A 50 -2.25 -1.06 -6.05
N TYR A 51 -2.93 0.10 -6.06
CA TYR A 51 -3.65 0.61 -7.21
C TYR A 51 -2.74 1.36 -8.19
N ASN A 52 -1.85 2.19 -7.65
CA ASN A 52 -0.87 2.95 -8.43
C ASN A 52 0.36 3.23 -7.56
N ALA A 53 1.52 3.40 -8.19
CA ALA A 53 2.72 3.86 -7.51
C ALA A 53 3.51 4.81 -8.41
N GLU A 54 3.83 5.98 -7.87
CA GLU A 54 4.59 7.02 -8.56
C GLU A 54 5.86 7.36 -7.76
N ARG A 55 6.97 7.64 -8.45
CA ARG A 55 8.16 8.20 -7.79
C ARG A 55 7.94 9.68 -7.50
N LEU A 56 8.39 10.11 -6.33
CA LEU A 56 8.44 11.52 -5.99
C LEU A 56 9.45 12.24 -6.89
N SER A 57 9.20 13.52 -7.19
CA SER A 57 10.02 14.33 -8.09
C SER A 57 11.49 14.46 -7.64
N ALA A 58 11.74 14.43 -6.34
CA ALA A 58 13.08 14.46 -5.75
C ALA A 58 13.80 13.09 -5.77
N ASP A 59 13.18 12.05 -6.32
CA ASP A 59 13.70 10.67 -6.38
C ASP A 59 14.22 10.14 -5.03
N ASN A 60 13.51 10.48 -3.94
CA ASN A 60 13.83 10.09 -2.57
C ASN A 60 12.71 9.24 -1.92
N GLY A 61 11.70 8.84 -2.69
CA GLY A 61 10.59 8.05 -2.21
C GLY A 61 9.55 7.78 -3.30
N SER A 62 8.58 6.95 -2.97
CA SER A 62 7.46 6.58 -3.83
C SER A 62 6.16 6.92 -3.12
N ARG A 63 5.18 7.46 -3.83
CA ARG A 63 3.80 7.56 -3.34
C ARG A 63 3.01 6.39 -3.90
N THR A 64 2.49 5.56 -3.01
CA THR A 64 1.67 4.40 -3.36
C THR A 64 0.21 4.73 -3.06
N THR A 65 -0.65 4.63 -4.07
CA THR A 65 -2.10 4.70 -3.92
C THR A 65 -2.62 3.29 -3.71
N LEU A 66 -3.43 3.12 -2.67
CA LEU A 66 -3.88 1.84 -2.17
C LEU A 66 -5.41 1.77 -2.20
N VAL A 67 -5.93 0.57 -2.43
CA VAL A 67 -7.34 0.19 -2.28
C VAL A 67 -7.43 -0.99 -1.31
N ASN A 68 -8.64 -1.35 -0.89
CA ASN A 68 -8.86 -2.45 0.06
C ASN A 68 -8.08 -3.71 -0.33
N SER A 69 -7.56 -4.46 0.66
CA SER A 69 -6.83 -5.70 0.41
C SER A 69 -7.66 -6.73 -0.34
N SER A 70 -8.99 -6.73 -0.13
CA SER A 70 -9.94 -7.63 -0.78
C SER A 70 -10.05 -7.40 -2.29
N ALA A 71 -9.71 -6.20 -2.79
CA ALA A 71 -9.69 -5.88 -4.21
C ALA A 71 -8.67 -6.73 -5.00
N HIS A 72 -7.72 -7.38 -4.32
CA HIS A 72 -6.70 -8.20 -4.97
C HIS A 72 -7.28 -9.29 -5.90
N GLY A 73 -8.38 -9.94 -5.48
CA GLY A 73 -9.02 -11.01 -6.26
C GLY A 73 -9.81 -10.52 -7.48
N THR A 74 -10.21 -9.25 -7.48
CA THR A 74 -11.06 -8.60 -8.50
C THR A 74 -10.45 -7.27 -8.91
N PHE A 75 -9.13 -7.24 -9.06
CA PHE A 75 -8.38 -5.98 -9.16
C PHE A 75 -8.74 -5.22 -10.44
N GLU A 76 -8.92 -5.94 -11.54
CA GLU A 76 -9.29 -5.35 -12.83
C GLU A 76 -10.67 -4.69 -12.75
N GLU A 77 -11.68 -5.35 -12.19
CA GLU A 77 -13.03 -4.78 -12.05
C GLU A 77 -13.04 -3.55 -11.14
N VAL A 78 -12.29 -3.60 -10.03
CA VAL A 78 -12.12 -2.44 -9.13
C VAL A 78 -11.40 -1.30 -9.85
N GLN A 79 -10.40 -1.62 -10.68
CA GLN A 79 -9.67 -0.61 -11.43
C GLN A 79 -10.54 0.09 -12.48
N GLU A 80 -11.36 -0.68 -13.21
CA GLU A 80 -12.34 -0.14 -14.16
C GLU A 80 -13.34 0.78 -13.46
N ALA A 81 -13.97 0.31 -12.38
CA ALA A 81 -14.94 1.11 -11.62
C ALA A 81 -14.33 2.40 -11.05
N LEU A 82 -13.10 2.35 -10.51
CA LEU A 82 -12.43 3.56 -10.01
C LEU A 82 -12.08 4.54 -11.12
N ASN A 83 -11.81 4.06 -12.34
CA ASN A 83 -11.53 4.90 -13.50
C ASN A 83 -12.77 5.63 -14.02
N GLU A 84 -13.96 5.05 -13.88
CA GLU A 84 -15.23 5.71 -14.21
C GLU A 84 -15.55 6.88 -13.25
N LEU A 85 -15.08 6.80 -12.00
CA LEU A 85 -15.20 7.89 -11.05
C LEU A 85 -14.27 9.06 -11.39
N ASN A 86 -14.80 10.28 -11.30
CA ASN A 86 -13.97 11.48 -11.32
C ASN A 86 -13.02 11.54 -10.11
N SER A 87 -12.03 12.43 -10.17
CA SER A 87 -10.97 12.54 -9.15
C SER A 87 -11.48 12.85 -7.74
N VAL A 88 -12.63 13.52 -7.60
CA VAL A 88 -13.22 13.85 -6.28
C VAL A 88 -13.92 12.63 -5.71
N ASN A 89 -14.77 11.98 -6.50
CA ASN A 89 -15.57 10.83 -6.06
C ASN A 89 -14.72 9.57 -5.83
N ARG A 90 -13.50 9.52 -6.38
CA ARG A 90 -12.55 8.43 -6.13
C ARG A 90 -11.92 8.45 -4.73
N LYS A 91 -11.78 9.63 -4.11
CA LYS A 91 -11.02 9.83 -2.86
C LYS A 91 -11.48 8.97 -1.67
N PRO A 92 -12.78 8.69 -1.46
CA PRO A 92 -13.22 7.83 -0.37
C PRO A 92 -12.74 6.38 -0.47
N PHE A 93 -12.40 5.91 -1.68
CA PHE A 93 -12.04 4.53 -1.96
C PHE A 93 -10.53 4.30 -2.05
N ILE A 94 -9.73 5.34 -1.85
CA ILE A 94 -8.27 5.26 -1.92
C ILE A 94 -7.61 5.79 -0.64
N ALA A 95 -6.49 5.16 -0.29
CA ALA A 95 -5.53 5.69 0.67
C ALA A 95 -4.19 5.94 -0.04
N GLN A 96 -3.34 6.79 0.54
CA GLN A 96 -2.00 7.04 0.03
C GLN A 96 -0.94 6.84 1.12
N VAL A 97 0.03 5.98 0.85
CA VAL A 97 1.22 5.82 1.70
C VAL A 97 2.42 6.37 0.94
N THR A 98 3.14 7.31 1.54
CA THR A 98 4.43 7.78 1.02
C THR A 98 5.55 6.94 1.64
N VAL A 99 6.28 6.22 0.80
CA VAL A 99 7.40 5.36 1.20
C VAL A 99 8.69 6.10 0.90
N TRP A 100 9.35 6.57 1.93
CA TRP A 100 10.63 7.28 1.81
C TRP A 100 11.78 6.28 1.70
N ASP A 101 12.66 6.48 0.73
CA ASP A 101 13.84 5.64 0.57
C ASP A 101 14.77 5.80 1.78
N SER A 102 15.59 4.77 2.02
CA SER A 102 16.64 4.86 3.01
C SER A 102 17.59 6.03 2.70
N LYS A 103 18.04 6.74 3.74
CA LYS A 103 19.05 7.78 3.56
C LYS A 103 20.34 7.12 3.08
N LYS A 104 20.84 7.56 1.93
CA LYS A 104 22.14 7.13 1.41
C LYS A 104 23.24 7.38 2.45
N LYS A 105 24.04 6.35 2.72
CA LYS A 105 25.40 6.57 3.23
C LYS A 105 26.27 7.06 2.08
N PHE A 106 27.19 7.98 2.36
CA PHE A 106 28.10 8.50 1.33
C PHE A 106 28.91 7.34 0.74
N GLY A 107 28.92 7.20 -0.59
CA GLY A 107 29.68 6.17 -1.31
C GLY A 107 29.01 4.79 -1.43
N SER A 108 27.81 4.55 -0.88
CA SER A 108 27.09 3.28 -1.08
C SER A 108 26.16 3.31 -2.30
N PRO A 109 25.94 2.16 -2.98
CA PRO A 109 24.90 2.03 -3.99
C PRO A 109 23.52 2.39 -3.40
N LYS A 110 22.60 2.90 -4.22
CA LYS A 110 21.19 3.07 -3.84
C LYS A 110 20.61 1.68 -3.49
N SER A 111 20.65 1.30 -2.21
CA SER A 111 20.04 0.08 -1.68
C SER A 111 18.78 0.44 -0.90
N GLY A 112 17.71 -0.34 -1.06
CA GLY A 112 16.42 -0.09 -0.39
C GLY A 112 15.36 0.63 -1.23
N ARG A 113 15.46 0.58 -2.57
CA ARG A 113 14.36 1.04 -3.45
C ARG A 113 13.35 -0.09 -3.65
N ILE A 114 12.08 0.20 -3.36
CA ILE A 114 10.98 -0.74 -3.60
C ILE A 114 10.31 -0.43 -4.94
N HIS A 115 10.13 -1.46 -5.77
CA HIS A 115 9.36 -1.39 -7.00
C HIS A 115 7.97 -1.98 -6.75
N PHE A 116 7.00 -1.10 -6.48
CA PHE A 116 5.62 -1.50 -6.24
C PHE A 116 4.98 -2.03 -7.52
N ARG A 117 4.33 -3.18 -7.43
CA ARG A 117 3.59 -3.79 -8.53
C ARG A 117 2.10 -3.50 -8.36
N VAL A 118 1.51 -2.90 -9.38
CA VAL A 118 0.06 -2.69 -9.44
C VAL A 118 -0.66 -4.04 -9.36
N GLY A 119 -1.70 -4.13 -8.53
CA GLY A 119 -2.45 -5.35 -8.24
C GLY A 119 -1.86 -6.25 -7.15
N ALA A 120 -0.64 -5.98 -6.65
CA ALA A 120 -0.05 -6.71 -5.53
C ALA A 120 -0.57 -6.19 -4.18
N VAL A 121 -0.58 -7.04 -3.15
CA VAL A 121 -0.88 -6.64 -1.77
C VAL A 121 0.42 -6.41 -1.02
N TYR A 122 0.55 -5.23 -0.44
CA TYR A 122 1.67 -4.85 0.41
C TYR A 122 1.22 -4.63 1.85
N GLU A 123 2.06 -5.04 2.79
CA GLU A 123 1.95 -4.69 4.20
C GLU A 123 3.02 -3.65 4.54
N PHE A 124 2.58 -2.51 5.06
CA PHE A 124 3.39 -1.39 5.52
C PHE A 124 3.28 -1.35 7.04
N LYS A 125 4.40 -1.52 7.74
CA LYS A 125 4.49 -1.43 9.20
C LYS A 125 5.10 -0.10 9.63
N GLN A 126 4.83 0.31 10.86
CA GLN A 126 5.32 1.58 11.43
C GLN A 126 4.96 2.78 10.54
N VAL A 127 3.75 2.76 10.00
CA VAL A 127 3.21 3.83 9.20
C VAL A 127 2.84 4.98 10.14
N HIS A 128 3.42 6.14 9.90
CA HIS A 128 3.30 7.32 10.75
C HIS A 128 2.70 8.50 9.96
N SER A 129 2.52 9.64 10.64
CA SER A 129 1.96 10.86 10.05
C SER A 129 0.61 10.62 9.37
N VAL A 130 -0.22 9.82 10.03
CA VAL A 130 -1.52 9.38 9.53
C VAL A 130 -2.51 10.55 9.65
N GLY A 131 -3.23 10.87 8.58
CA GLY A 131 -4.21 11.95 8.61
C GLY A 131 -4.85 12.21 7.26
N TYR A 132 -5.76 13.17 7.20
CA TYR A 132 -6.33 13.62 5.93
C TYR A 132 -5.47 14.70 5.28
N PHE A 133 -5.29 14.57 3.97
CA PHE A 133 -4.81 15.67 3.13
C PHE A 133 -5.61 15.72 1.84
N SER A 134 -6.28 16.84 1.60
CA SER A 134 -7.19 17.03 0.46
C SER A 134 -8.25 15.92 0.36
N GLU A 135 -8.86 15.54 1.50
CA GLU A 135 -9.89 14.48 1.64
C GLU A 135 -9.44 13.03 1.41
N ILE A 136 -8.13 12.81 1.23
CA ILE A 136 -7.55 11.46 1.08
C ILE A 136 -6.87 11.08 2.39
N ALA A 137 -7.10 9.85 2.86
CA ALA A 137 -6.33 9.28 3.96
C ALA A 137 -4.88 9.10 3.51
N LYS A 138 -3.95 9.82 4.15
CA LYS A 138 -2.53 9.80 3.83
C LYS A 138 -1.70 9.40 5.03
N SER A 139 -0.56 8.81 4.73
CA SER A 139 0.43 8.47 5.74
C SER A 139 1.81 8.29 5.11
N SER A 140 2.81 8.00 5.93
CA SER A 140 4.20 7.81 5.49
C SER A 140 4.87 6.64 6.20
N VAL A 141 5.87 6.06 5.54
CA VAL A 141 6.79 5.11 6.15
C VAL A 141 8.20 5.42 5.66
N GLN A 142 9.16 5.41 6.58
CA GLN A 142 10.57 5.60 6.28
C GLN A 142 11.23 4.23 6.14
N LEU A 143 11.88 3.94 5.01
CA LEU A 143 12.73 2.76 4.89
C LEU A 143 14.06 2.99 5.60
N GLU A 144 14.60 1.96 6.22
CA GLU A 144 15.94 1.97 6.82
C GLU A 144 16.69 0.72 6.37
N GLU A 145 18.00 0.85 6.13
CA GLU A 145 18.84 -0.29 5.68
C GLU A 145 18.79 -1.47 6.66
N ALA A 146 18.56 -1.21 7.96
CA ALA A 146 18.52 -2.21 9.01
C ALA A 146 17.14 -2.87 9.21
N SER A 147 16.07 -2.30 8.65
CA SER A 147 14.69 -2.78 8.84
C SER A 147 14.03 -3.08 7.48
N SER A 148 14.42 -4.21 6.91
CA SER A 148 13.89 -4.70 5.62
C SER A 148 12.42 -5.15 5.70
N ASP A 149 11.81 -5.18 6.88
CA ASP A 149 10.45 -5.70 7.10
C ASP A 149 9.37 -4.61 7.21
N ARG A 150 9.74 -3.33 7.04
CA ARG A 150 8.79 -2.20 7.06
C ARG A 150 7.79 -2.23 5.93
N VAL A 151 8.18 -2.74 4.77
CA VAL A 151 7.30 -2.86 3.61
C VAL A 151 7.53 -4.22 2.97
N VAL A 152 6.51 -5.07 3.05
CA VAL A 152 6.59 -6.47 2.61
C VAL A 152 5.50 -6.73 1.59
N GLU A 153 5.86 -7.26 0.43
CA GLU A 153 4.87 -7.80 -0.49
C GLU A 153 4.30 -9.10 0.09
N ARG A 154 2.99 -9.15 0.28
CA ARG A 154 2.29 -10.30 0.84
C ARG A 154 1.71 -11.20 -0.25
N LEU A 155 1.19 -10.59 -1.32
CA LEU A 155 0.63 -11.31 -2.47
C LEU A 155 1.09 -10.62 -3.77
N PRO A 156 1.64 -11.37 -4.75
CA PRO A 156 1.98 -10.82 -6.05
C PRO A 156 0.70 -10.52 -6.85
N PRO A 157 0.73 -9.68 -7.91
CA PRO A 157 -0.44 -9.43 -8.75
C PRO A 157 -0.96 -10.73 -9.38
N ILE A 158 -2.28 -10.86 -9.51
CA ILE A 158 -2.89 -12.00 -10.22
C ILE A 158 -2.73 -11.76 -11.72
N LEU A 159 -1.91 -12.58 -12.37
CA LEU A 159 -1.81 -12.59 -13.83
C LEU A 159 -2.98 -13.41 -14.38
N LYS A 160 -3.87 -12.81 -15.17
CA LYS A 160 -4.87 -13.59 -15.93
C LYS A 160 -4.12 -14.57 -16.84
N ARG A 161 -4.45 -15.86 -16.75
CA ARG A 161 -4.03 -16.82 -17.76
C ARG A 161 -4.61 -16.33 -19.09
N LYS A 162 -3.75 -16.14 -20.08
CA LYS A 162 -4.16 -15.98 -21.48
C LYS A 162 -5.08 -17.17 -21.79
N ASN A 163 -6.37 -16.91 -21.99
CA ASN A 163 -7.31 -17.94 -22.45
C ASN A 163 -6.65 -18.60 -23.66
N ALA A 164 -6.40 -19.92 -23.57
CA ALA A 164 -5.92 -20.69 -24.69
C ALA A 164 -6.90 -20.45 -25.83
N GLY A 165 -6.39 -19.94 -26.94
CA GLY A 165 -7.18 -19.37 -28.02
C GLY A 165 -8.28 -20.31 -28.48
N GLU A 166 -9.39 -19.71 -28.91
CA GLU A 166 -10.34 -20.37 -29.80
C GLU A 166 -9.57 -21.18 -30.86
N PRO A 167 -9.95 -22.44 -31.12
CA PRO A 167 -9.29 -23.21 -32.14
C PRO A 167 -9.58 -22.52 -33.48
N SER A 168 -8.57 -21.85 -34.04
CA SER A 168 -8.65 -21.33 -35.40
C SER A 168 -9.01 -22.51 -36.32
N GLY A 169 -10.22 -22.50 -36.84
CA GLY A 169 -10.72 -23.53 -37.75
C GLY A 169 -9.88 -23.56 -39.01
N ARG A 170 -8.89 -24.46 -39.07
CA ARG A 170 -8.28 -24.85 -40.33
C ARG A 170 -9.12 -25.96 -40.93
N HIS A 171 -10.02 -25.59 -41.84
CA HIS A 171 -10.61 -26.54 -42.78
C HIS A 171 -9.50 -27.20 -43.61
N PRO A 172 -9.41 -28.54 -43.67
CA PRO A 172 -8.55 -29.20 -44.65
C PRO A 172 -9.20 -29.11 -46.03
N LYS A 173 -8.49 -28.51 -47.00
CA LYS A 173 -8.84 -28.66 -48.42
C LYS A 173 -8.47 -30.08 -48.84
N ALA A 174 -9.49 -30.88 -49.14
CA ALA A 174 -9.32 -32.15 -49.84
C ALA A 174 -8.65 -31.90 -51.19
N ARG A 175 -7.61 -32.66 -51.52
CA ARG A 175 -6.99 -32.70 -52.84
C ARG A 175 -7.45 -33.99 -53.50
N ALA A 176 -8.28 -33.87 -54.53
CA ALA A 176 -8.65 -34.98 -55.40
C ALA A 176 -7.43 -35.39 -56.24
N LEU A 177 -7.14 -36.69 -56.28
CA LEU A 177 -6.53 -37.44 -57.37
C LEU A 177 -7.07 -38.87 -57.30
#